data_AF-A0A955H5B9-F1
#
_entry.id   AF-A0A955H5B9-F1
#
_cell.length_a   1.000
_cell.length_b   1.000
_cell.length_c   1.000
_cell.angle_alpha   90.00
_cell.angle_beta   90.00
_cell.angle_gamma   90.00
#
_symmetry.space_group_name_H-M   'P 1'
#
loop_
_entity.id
_entity.type
_entity.pdbx_description
1 polymer ?
#
loop_
_entity_poly.entity_id
_entity_poly.type
_entity_poly.pdbx_seq_one_letter_code
_entity_poly.pdbx_strand_id
1 'polypeptide(L)'
;MHQGNWKCSACGGTITELPFEPKSEKGLTCRDCWSKSKGISKSTTSPEPASVAGEIPDDIPFDAGVAGEPMPADDGFADATPIVPGEKKRFEGDWSCAGCGGAITSLPFNPRDTSNLKCIDCFKASKQ
;
A
#
# COMPACT_ATOMS: atom_id res chain seq x y z
N MET A 1 15.13 6.58 -25.88
CA MET A 1 16.04 7.21 -24.91
C MET A 1 15.95 8.71 -25.17
N HIS A 2 15.69 9.50 -24.14
CA HIS A 2 15.55 10.95 -24.23
C HIS A 2 16.93 11.57 -24.01
N GLN A 3 17.33 12.50 -24.89
CA GLN A 3 18.58 13.23 -24.78
C GLN A 3 18.28 14.69 -24.41
N GLY A 4 19.04 15.26 -23.48
CA GLY A 4 18.79 16.60 -22.96
C GLY A 4 19.82 16.99 -21.91
N ASN A 5 19.92 18.26 -21.54
CA ASN A 5 20.94 18.75 -20.61
C ASN A 5 20.34 18.97 -19.21
N TRP A 6 20.16 17.89 -18.45
CA TRP A 6 19.52 17.96 -17.12
C TRP A 6 20.54 18.05 -15.98
N LYS A 7 20.16 18.69 -14.88
CA LYS A 7 21.00 18.85 -13.69
C LYS A 7 20.61 17.85 -12.60
N CYS A 8 21.58 17.07 -12.12
CA CYS A 8 21.41 16.23 -10.95
C CYS A 8 21.27 17.10 -9.69
N SER A 9 20.16 16.97 -8.97
CA SER A 9 19.91 17.67 -7.71
C SER A 9 20.77 17.16 -6.54
N ALA A 10 21.34 15.95 -6.65
CA ALA A 10 22.17 15.35 -5.59
C ALA A 10 23.67 15.64 -5.74
N CYS A 11 24.19 15.66 -6.97
CA CYS A 11 25.63 15.86 -7.21
C CYS A 11 25.96 17.05 -8.14
N GLY A 12 24.96 17.74 -8.69
CA GLY A 12 25.15 18.86 -9.61
C GLY A 12 25.63 18.48 -11.02
N GLY A 13 25.86 17.19 -11.26
CA GLY A 13 26.33 16.65 -12.54
C GLY A 13 25.30 16.82 -13.66
N THR A 14 25.82 17.03 -14.88
CA THR A 14 25.00 17.13 -16.10
C THR A 14 24.65 15.74 -16.60
N ILE A 15 23.37 15.46 -16.80
CA ILE A 15 22.86 14.20 -17.34
C ILE A 15 22.43 14.49 -18.78
N THR A 16 23.01 13.76 -19.74
CA THR A 16 22.80 13.96 -21.18
C THR A 16 21.77 13.02 -21.78
N GLU A 17 21.56 11.86 -21.18
CA GLU A 17 20.72 10.78 -21.72
C GLU A 17 19.97 10.06 -20.60
N LEU A 18 18.64 9.98 -20.71
CA LEU A 18 17.77 9.24 -19.79
C LEU A 18 16.80 8.31 -20.54
N PRO A 19 16.45 7.15 -19.96
CA PRO A 19 15.47 6.23 -20.55
C PRO A 19 14.01 6.70 -20.43
N PHE A 20 13.76 7.77 -19.68
CA PHE A 20 12.43 8.39 -19.49
C PHE A 20 12.53 9.91 -19.65
N GLU A 21 11.43 10.54 -20.04
CA GLU A 21 11.34 12.00 -20.15
C GLU A 21 11.15 12.63 -18.75
N PRO A 22 12.11 13.42 -18.25
CA PRO A 22 11.98 14.02 -16.93
C PRO A 22 11.01 15.21 -16.98
N LYS A 23 9.96 15.16 -16.16
CA LYS A 23 8.93 16.22 -16.09
C LYS A 23 9.44 17.53 -15.48
N SER A 24 10.59 17.52 -14.79
CA SER A 24 11.21 18.69 -14.17
C SER A 24 12.67 18.38 -13.78
N GLU A 25 13.53 19.41 -13.76
CA GLU A 25 14.93 19.34 -13.27
C GLU A 25 15.03 19.33 -11.73
N LYS A 26 14.01 19.84 -11.03
CA LYS A 26 13.90 19.84 -9.56
C LYS A 26 13.66 18.41 -9.06
N GLY A 27 14.66 17.80 -8.42
CA GLY A 27 14.59 16.46 -7.86
C GLY A 27 15.10 15.35 -8.79
N LEU A 28 15.65 15.70 -9.96
CA LEU A 28 16.25 14.71 -10.84
C LEU A 28 17.59 14.23 -10.27
N THR A 29 17.81 12.91 -10.18
CA THR A 29 19.08 12.32 -9.74
C THR A 29 19.72 11.50 -10.85
N CYS A 30 21.05 11.56 -10.99
CA CYS A 30 21.76 10.71 -11.93
C CYS A 30 21.69 9.23 -11.54
N ARG A 31 22.00 8.34 -12.49
CA ARG A 31 21.91 6.88 -12.29
C ARG A 31 22.80 6.40 -11.14
N ASP A 32 23.94 7.02 -10.92
CA ASP A 32 24.84 6.75 -9.79
C ASP A 32 24.21 7.11 -8.44
N CYS A 33 23.66 8.32 -8.31
CA CYS A 33 22.97 8.77 -7.09
C CYS A 33 21.72 7.95 -6.79
N TRP A 34 20.95 7.60 -7.82
CA TRP A 34 19.76 6.76 -7.69
C TRP A 34 20.11 5.33 -7.26
N SER A 35 21.17 4.75 -7.85
CA SER A 35 21.66 3.42 -7.47
C SER A 35 22.16 3.38 -6.03
N LYS A 36 22.83 4.45 -5.57
CA LYS A 36 23.31 4.59 -4.19
C LYS A 36 22.16 4.73 -3.18
N SER A 37 21.10 5.46 -3.53
CA SER A 37 19.91 5.61 -2.68
C SER A 37 19.12 4.31 -2.55
N LYS A 38 18.97 3.54 -3.64
CA LYS A 38 18.27 2.25 -3.60
C LYS A 38 18.94 1.19 -2.73
N GLY A 39 20.26 1.28 -2.54
CA GLY A 39 21.01 0.36 -1.67
C GLY A 39 20.79 0.62 -0.17
N ILE A 40 20.33 1.81 0.22
CA ILE A 40 20.12 2.20 1.62
C ILE A 40 18.66 1.94 2.08
N SER A 41 17.69 1.83 1.16
CA SER A 41 16.26 1.74 1.49
C SER A 41 15.71 0.31 1.68
N LYS A 42 16.54 -0.64 2.12
CA LYS A 42 16.11 -2.01 2.45
C LYS A 42 16.91 -2.61 3.62
N SER A 43 16.97 -1.91 4.75
CA SER A 43 17.21 -2.53 6.08
C SER A 43 16.96 -1.52 7.19
N THR A 44 15.69 -1.33 7.51
CA THR A 44 15.19 -1.11 8.88
C THR A 44 13.87 -1.90 8.88
N THR A 45 13.90 -3.22 9.01
CA THR A 45 13.87 -3.89 10.32
C THR A 45 14.12 -2.96 11.50
N SER A 46 13.04 -2.44 12.06
CA SER A 46 12.95 -2.30 13.50
C SER A 46 11.53 -2.67 13.92
N PRO A 47 11.40 -3.59 14.89
CA PRO A 47 10.22 -4.41 15.14
C PRO A 47 9.10 -3.70 15.92
N GLU A 48 7.97 -4.39 15.95
CA GLU A 48 6.81 -4.22 16.81
C GLU A 48 7.13 -3.74 18.23
N PRO A 49 6.26 -2.93 18.84
CA PRO A 49 5.78 -3.16 20.20
C PRO A 49 4.47 -3.95 20.07
N ALA A 50 4.49 -5.27 20.25
CA ALA A 50 4.22 -5.90 21.54
C ALA A 50 3.07 -5.23 22.31
N SER A 51 1.89 -5.81 22.18
CA SER A 51 0.98 -6.16 23.29
C SER A 51 0.73 -5.09 24.35
N VAL A 52 -0.35 -4.31 24.21
CA VAL A 52 -1.12 -3.89 25.39
C VAL A 52 -2.31 -4.85 25.53
N ALA A 53 -2.17 -5.73 26.50
CA ALA A 53 -3.23 -6.56 27.03
C ALA A 53 -4.14 -5.70 27.92
N GLY A 54 -5.44 -5.85 27.72
CA GLY A 54 -6.45 -5.91 28.79
C GLY A 54 -6.69 -4.69 29.66
N GLU A 55 -7.78 -3.99 29.39
CA GLU A 55 -8.81 -3.68 30.40
C GLU A 55 -10.11 -3.27 29.69
N ILE A 56 -11.09 -4.18 29.68
CA ILE A 56 -12.49 -3.83 29.50
C ILE A 56 -12.96 -3.46 30.91
N PRO A 57 -13.30 -2.20 31.22
CA PRO A 57 -14.01 -1.92 32.46
C PRO A 57 -15.37 -2.61 32.41
N ASP A 58 -15.53 -3.56 33.32
CA ASP A 58 -16.75 -4.27 33.69
C ASP A 58 -17.70 -3.28 34.40
N ASP A 59 -18.28 -2.34 33.64
CA ASP A 59 -19.43 -1.54 34.09
C ASP A 59 -20.16 -0.97 32.88
N ILE A 60 -20.84 -1.85 32.14
CA ILE A 60 -21.98 -1.43 31.33
C ILE A 60 -23.19 -2.14 31.93
N PRO A 61 -23.97 -1.46 32.78
CA PRO A 61 -25.14 -2.06 33.42
C PRO A 61 -26.11 -2.52 32.33
N PHE A 62 -26.18 -3.85 32.21
CA PHE A 62 -27.25 -4.58 31.58
C PHE A 62 -28.54 -4.32 32.36
N ASP A 63 -29.55 -3.83 31.65
CA ASP A 63 -30.94 -3.65 32.09
C ASP A 63 -31.32 -2.28 32.64
N ALA A 64 -31.87 -1.42 31.77
CA ALA A 64 -33.04 -0.60 32.06
C ALA A 64 -33.57 0.01 30.76
N GLY A 65 -34.68 -0.52 30.25
CA GLY A 65 -35.42 0.14 29.19
C GLY A 65 -35.92 1.51 29.65
N VAL A 66 -35.72 2.53 28.81
CA VAL A 66 -36.56 3.73 28.83
C VAL A 66 -37.02 4.01 27.41
N ALA A 67 -38.34 4.05 27.31
CA ALA A 67 -39.09 4.29 26.11
C ALA A 67 -39.07 5.79 25.75
N GLY A 68 -39.05 6.05 24.44
CA GLY A 68 -39.78 7.14 23.78
C GLY A 68 -39.35 8.57 24.08
N GLU A 69 -38.59 9.17 23.16
CA GLU A 69 -39.00 10.46 22.57
C GLU A 69 -38.24 10.70 21.24
N PRO A 70 -38.91 11.25 20.20
CA PRO A 70 -38.34 11.38 18.87
C PRO A 70 -37.33 12.53 18.81
N MET A 71 -36.10 12.24 18.39
CA MET A 71 -35.13 13.30 18.08
C MET A 71 -35.55 14.03 16.80
N PRO A 72 -35.56 15.38 16.80
CA PRO A 72 -35.99 16.19 15.66
C PRO A 72 -35.04 16.06 14.48
N ALA A 73 -35.61 15.99 13.28
CA ALA A 73 -34.92 16.18 12.03
C ALA A 73 -34.49 17.65 11.89
N ASP A 74 -33.20 17.90 11.88
CA ASP A 74 -32.58 19.16 11.47
C ASP A 74 -31.28 18.83 10.72
N ASP A 75 -31.49 18.73 9.42
CA ASP A 75 -30.61 18.99 8.28
C ASP A 75 -29.15 19.40 8.57
N GLY A 76 -28.18 18.56 8.13
CA GLY A 76 -26.83 19.09 7.97
C GLY A 76 -25.65 18.17 7.68
N PHE A 77 -25.79 16.85 7.61
CA PHE A 77 -24.67 16.00 7.17
C PHE A 77 -25.13 14.70 6.48
N ALA A 78 -25.99 14.87 5.48
CA ALA A 78 -26.39 13.79 4.59
C ALA A 78 -25.49 13.76 3.34
N ASP A 79 -24.23 13.36 3.52
CA ASP A 79 -23.50 12.61 2.49
C ASP A 79 -22.58 11.59 3.17
N ALA A 80 -23.16 10.78 4.04
CA ALA A 80 -22.55 9.53 4.45
C ALA A 80 -22.84 8.52 3.34
N THR A 81 -22.03 8.53 2.28
CA THR A 81 -21.94 7.37 1.40
C THR A 81 -21.54 6.19 2.31
N PRO A 82 -22.34 5.11 2.40
CA PRO A 82 -21.98 3.98 3.24
C PRO A 82 -20.64 3.43 2.74
N ILE A 83 -19.59 3.55 3.56
CA ILE A 83 -18.32 2.88 3.34
C ILE A 83 -18.62 1.40 3.55
N VAL A 84 -18.99 0.71 2.47
CA VAL A 84 -19.25 -0.73 2.46
C VAL A 84 -17.95 -1.40 2.89
N PRO A 85 -17.90 -2.12 4.03
CA PRO A 85 -16.68 -2.77 4.47
C PRO A 85 -16.31 -3.92 3.52
N GLY A 86 -15.46 -3.60 2.55
CA GLY A 86 -14.62 -4.57 1.87
C GLY A 86 -15.21 -5.23 0.64
N GLU A 87 -15.50 -4.45 -0.39
CA GLU A 87 -15.44 -4.95 -1.77
C GLU A 87 -13.96 -5.16 -2.15
N LYS A 88 -13.32 -6.18 -1.59
CA LYS A 88 -11.96 -6.57 -1.97
C LYS A 88 -12.06 -7.09 -3.40
N LYS A 89 -12.01 -6.20 -4.39
CA LYS A 89 -12.18 -6.53 -5.80
C LYS A 89 -11.18 -7.63 -6.13
N ARG A 90 -11.69 -8.85 -6.26
CA ARG A 90 -10.90 -9.99 -6.69
C ARG A 90 -10.70 -9.82 -8.19
N PHE A 91 -9.44 -9.78 -8.58
CA PHE A 91 -9.04 -9.81 -9.97
C PHE A 91 -8.98 -11.27 -10.36
N GLU A 92 -9.69 -11.62 -11.42
CA GLU A 92 -9.61 -12.94 -12.05
C GLU A 92 -8.73 -12.86 -13.29
N GLY A 93 -7.88 -13.86 -13.50
CA GLY A 93 -6.91 -13.90 -14.60
C GLY A 93 -5.97 -15.10 -14.51
N ASP A 94 -5.13 -15.32 -15.51
CA ASP A 94 -4.27 -16.49 -15.63
C ASP A 94 -2.83 -16.13 -15.23
N TRP A 95 -2.52 -16.10 -13.93
CA TRP A 95 -1.17 -15.79 -13.45
C TRP A 95 -0.41 -17.04 -13.01
N SER A 96 0.91 -17.04 -13.17
CA SER A 96 1.77 -18.13 -12.72
C SER A 96 2.51 -17.76 -11.43
N CYS A 97 2.46 -18.64 -10.44
CA CYS A 97 3.22 -18.49 -9.20
C CYS A 97 4.72 -18.66 -9.46
N ALA A 98 5.54 -17.68 -9.07
CA ALA A 98 7.00 -17.76 -9.18
C ALA A 98 7.65 -18.78 -8.23
N GLY A 99 6.96 -19.22 -7.17
CA GLY A 99 7.49 -20.17 -6.19
C GLY A 99 7.20 -21.63 -6.55
N CYS A 100 5.95 -21.94 -6.90
CA CYS A 100 5.51 -23.31 -7.15
C CYS A 100 5.05 -23.56 -8.60
N GLY A 101 5.05 -22.54 -9.47
CA GLY A 101 4.56 -22.66 -10.85
C GLY A 101 3.05 -22.83 -10.99
N GLY A 102 2.30 -22.86 -9.87
CA GLY A 102 0.85 -23.04 -9.89
C GLY A 102 0.10 -21.88 -10.54
N ALA A 103 -0.97 -22.20 -11.27
CA ALA A 103 -1.87 -21.22 -11.84
C ALA A 103 -2.71 -20.55 -10.73
N ILE A 104 -2.79 -19.23 -10.76
CA ILE A 104 -3.53 -18.40 -9.82
C ILE A 104 -4.62 -17.71 -10.62
N THR A 105 -5.87 -18.02 -10.27
CA THR A 105 -7.05 -17.55 -11.00
C THR A 105 -7.77 -16.39 -10.32
N SER A 106 -7.46 -16.09 -9.06
CA SER A 106 -8.14 -15.05 -8.29
C SER A 106 -7.21 -14.40 -7.26
N LEU A 107 -7.00 -13.09 -7.37
CA LEU A 107 -6.14 -12.30 -6.49
C LEU A 107 -6.89 -11.12 -5.89
N PRO A 108 -6.65 -10.76 -4.61
CA PRO A 108 -7.28 -9.59 -3.98
C PRO A 108 -6.64 -8.25 -4.40
N PHE A 109 -5.65 -8.27 -5.28
CA PHE A 109 -4.96 -7.10 -5.82
C PHE A 109 -4.70 -7.29 -7.32
N ASN A 110 -4.63 -6.19 -8.07
CA ASN A 110 -4.24 -6.22 -9.48
C ASN A 110 -2.71 -6.36 -9.59
N PRO A 111 -2.17 -7.50 -10.05
CA PRO A 111 -0.73 -7.67 -10.15
C PRO A 111 -0.14 -6.77 -11.22
N ARG A 112 0.91 -6.01 -10.86
CA ARG A 112 1.67 -5.18 -11.81
C ARG A 112 2.66 -6.00 -12.63
N ASP A 113 3.18 -7.09 -12.05
CA ASP A 113 4.21 -7.94 -12.65
C ASP A 113 4.00 -9.41 -12.23
N THR A 114 4.20 -10.35 -13.16
CA THR A 114 4.09 -11.80 -12.89
C THR A 114 5.40 -12.42 -12.38
N SER A 115 6.55 -11.74 -12.54
CA SER A 115 7.88 -12.28 -12.19
C SER A 115 8.10 -12.56 -10.70
N ASN A 116 7.37 -11.90 -9.79
CA ASN A 116 7.44 -12.15 -8.35
C ASN A 116 6.08 -12.50 -7.75
N LEU A 117 5.13 -12.90 -8.59
CA LEU A 117 3.78 -13.18 -8.15
C LEU A 117 3.76 -14.51 -7.41
N LYS A 118 3.31 -14.51 -6.16
CA LYS A 118 3.24 -15.69 -5.31
C LYS A 118 1.78 -16.02 -5.04
N CYS A 119 1.44 -17.30 -5.00
CA CYS A 119 0.14 -17.74 -4.53
C CYS A 119 0.00 -17.43 -3.03
N ILE A 120 -1.24 -17.45 -2.52
CA ILE A 120 -1.54 -17.16 -1.11
C ILE A 120 -0.72 -18.03 -0.16
N ASP A 121 -0.46 -19.28 -0.55
CA ASP A 121 0.28 -20.25 0.26
C ASP A 121 1.78 -19.90 0.32
N CYS A 122 2.43 -19.72 -0.83
CA CYS A 122 3.82 -19.28 -0.90
C CYS A 122 4.02 -17.90 -0.25
N PHE A 123 3.05 -16.99 -0.35
CA PHE A 123 3.13 -15.67 0.30
C PHE A 123 3.04 -15.79 1.82
N LYS A 124 2.11 -16.60 2.36
CA LYS A 124 2.01 -16.87 3.80
C LYS A 124 3.27 -17.55 4.32
N ALA A 125 3.81 -18.53 3.59
CA ALA A 125 5.07 -19.18 3.94
C ALA A 125 6.28 -18.22 3.92
N SER A 126 6.26 -17.20 3.05
CA SER A 126 7.33 -16.19 2.97
C SER A 126 7.26 -15.10 4.05
N LYS A 127 6.11 -14.94 4.71
CA LYS A 127 5.81 -13.84 5.65
C LYS A 127 5.78 -14.30 7.11
N GLN A 128 5.85 -15.62 7.34
CA GLN A 128 6.04 -16.26 8.63
C GLN A 128 7.53 -16.33 8.95
#